data_AF-A0A954S1H7-F1
#
_entry.id   AF-A0A954S1H7-F1
#
_cell.length_a   1.000
_cell.length_b   1.000
_cell.length_c   1.000
_cell.angle_alpha   90.00
_cell.angle_beta   90.00
_cell.angle_gamma   90.00
#
_symmetry.space_group_name_H-M   'P 1'
#
loop_
_entity.id
_entity.type
_entity.pdbx_description
1 polymer ?
#
loop_
_entity_poly.entity_id
_entity_poly.type
_entity_poly.pdbx_seq_one_letter_code
_entity_poly.pdbx_strand_id
1 'polypeptide(L)'
;MPDSNDPVYRISTQNTLYPVAVHRLKWVEGFLQVMGVGATIVQHGHNNLTKIGKGELGLSVFLTMFALTAILGLRYKWSLAKPSFYRRHRAFVSISGIWMIGMIGVIIFGPLLPESKENLLGHRPWILLLWSEFCLIIRAVLGAILLTRRSTARMGTNPALLLVGTFVVLIGTGTILLMLPRAYANPKSLDRPLDERLRIALFTSTSASCVTGLVVKDTGGPKAYWSPIGQGVIMGLFQVGGLGIMTCGAIFAVVSGRAMRMRESATLREVLEADGLDSVRRLVFGIFGFTLATELLGALLISGLWANEPLGTRIFYSLFHSISAFCNAGFTLTPDSFVGLETRWQIWGVVSSLIIIGGLGFGVLYNVVLVWLSYYRSLRNRPLFNLSRSRMHLSVSSRIVLVTTFSLLIVGTVTYYLLESTEAGKPRPAEALASQPTEDSGETDWGTRTANAWFQSVTFRTAGFNTVDHGDLKPATKLFAIFLMFIGAAPGSTGGGVKVM
;
A
#
# COMPACT_ATOMS: atom_id res chain seq x y z
N MET A 1 34.74 -25.90 -11.19
CA MET A 1 35.16 -24.79 -10.30
C MET A 1 34.44 -23.54 -10.79
N PRO A 2 33.85 -22.68 -9.93
CA PRO A 2 33.27 -21.43 -10.40
C PRO A 2 34.39 -20.53 -10.94
N ASP A 3 34.13 -19.89 -12.07
CA ASP A 3 35.08 -19.15 -12.88
C ASP A 3 35.72 -17.99 -12.10
N SER A 4 37.04 -18.02 -11.90
CA SER A 4 37.79 -17.08 -11.06
C SER A 4 37.88 -15.66 -11.65
N ASN A 5 37.36 -15.48 -12.87
CA ASN A 5 37.33 -14.22 -13.60
C ASN A 5 36.01 -13.45 -13.48
N ASP A 6 34.99 -13.95 -12.77
CA ASP A 6 33.76 -13.19 -12.53
C ASP A 6 34.02 -12.02 -11.54
N PRO A 7 33.81 -10.75 -11.93
CA PRO A 7 33.99 -9.59 -11.05
C PRO A 7 33.11 -9.65 -9.78
N VAL A 8 32.00 -10.39 -9.81
CA VAL A 8 31.14 -10.64 -8.63
C VAL A 8 31.85 -11.56 -7.62
N TYR A 9 32.69 -12.48 -8.09
CA TYR A 9 33.50 -13.35 -7.25
C TYR A 9 34.53 -12.52 -6.48
N ARG A 10 35.27 -11.61 -7.14
CA ARG A 10 36.30 -10.76 -6.52
C ARG A 10 35.75 -9.79 -5.46
N ILE A 11 34.68 -9.04 -5.76
CA ILE A 11 34.18 -7.98 -4.84
C ILE A 11 33.56 -8.56 -3.57
N SER A 12 33.06 -9.79 -3.62
CA SER A 12 32.29 -10.39 -2.52
C SER A 12 33.09 -11.31 -1.59
N THR A 13 34.35 -11.60 -1.94
CA THR A 13 35.25 -12.57 -1.27
C THR A 13 36.56 -11.99 -0.75
N GLN A 14 36.97 -10.80 -1.21
CA GLN A 14 38.28 -10.20 -0.87
C GLN A 14 38.52 -9.88 0.62
N ASN A 15 37.47 -9.81 1.46
CA ASN A 15 37.58 -9.42 2.88
C ASN A 15 37.08 -10.50 3.86
N THR A 16 37.31 -11.78 3.57
CA THR A 16 36.89 -12.88 4.45
C THR A 16 37.94 -13.99 4.54
N LEU A 17 38.06 -14.61 5.72
CA LEU A 17 38.99 -15.73 5.98
C LEU A 17 38.72 -16.97 5.11
N TYR A 18 37.45 -17.21 4.74
CA TYR A 18 37.02 -18.40 4.01
C TYR A 18 36.10 -18.05 2.82
N PRO A 19 36.65 -17.56 1.69
CA PRO A 19 35.87 -16.98 0.60
C PRO A 19 34.91 -17.98 -0.07
N VAL A 20 35.36 -19.22 -0.31
CA VAL A 20 34.54 -20.28 -0.93
C VAL A 20 33.39 -20.69 0.01
N ALA A 21 33.66 -20.82 1.31
CA ALA A 21 32.65 -21.17 2.30
C ALA A 21 31.61 -20.03 2.45
N VAL A 22 32.05 -18.77 2.47
CA VAL A 22 31.16 -17.60 2.50
C VAL A 22 30.28 -17.53 1.25
N HIS A 23 30.81 -17.89 0.07
CA HIS A 23 30.01 -17.94 -1.15
C HIS A 23 28.92 -19.02 -1.07
N ARG A 24 29.26 -20.23 -0.61
CA ARG A 24 28.27 -21.30 -0.38
C ARG A 24 27.22 -20.91 0.65
N LEU A 25 27.62 -20.27 1.75
CA LEU A 25 26.68 -19.79 2.78
C LEU A 25 25.67 -18.78 2.25
N LYS A 26 26.04 -17.91 1.30
CA LYS A 26 25.09 -16.97 0.67
C LYS A 26 24.02 -17.69 -0.14
N TRP A 27 24.38 -18.77 -0.85
CA TRP A 27 23.42 -19.61 -1.56
C TRP A 27 22.48 -20.33 -0.60
N VAL A 28 23.03 -20.92 0.47
CA VAL A 28 22.24 -21.56 1.53
C VAL A 28 21.30 -20.56 2.20
N GLU A 29 21.77 -19.34 2.50
CA GLU A 29 20.96 -18.26 3.05
C GLU A 29 19.76 -17.91 2.15
N GLY A 30 20.00 -17.76 0.84
CA GLY A 30 18.93 -17.51 -0.13
C GLY A 30 17.93 -18.66 -0.23
N PHE A 31 18.42 -19.90 -0.29
CA PHE A 31 17.59 -21.10 -0.35
C PHE A 31 16.70 -21.24 0.91
N LEU A 32 17.30 -21.11 2.10
CA LEU A 32 16.58 -21.15 3.37
C LEU A 32 15.50 -20.07 3.44
N GLN A 33 15.81 -18.86 2.96
CA GLN A 33 14.85 -17.78 2.95
C GLN A 33 13.64 -18.07 2.06
N VAL A 34 13.85 -18.64 0.86
CA VAL A 34 12.75 -19.06 -0.03
C VAL A 34 11.93 -20.18 0.62
N MET A 35 12.60 -21.19 1.20
CA MET A 35 11.94 -22.30 1.87
C MET A 35 11.08 -21.84 3.06
N GLY A 36 11.61 -20.95 3.91
CA GLY A 36 10.86 -20.43 5.05
C GLY A 36 9.65 -19.60 4.63
N VAL A 37 9.80 -18.74 3.62
CA VAL A 37 8.65 -17.99 3.07
C VAL A 37 7.62 -18.94 2.45
N GLY A 38 8.08 -19.95 1.73
CA GLY A 38 7.22 -21.02 1.19
C GLY A 38 6.46 -21.77 2.28
N ALA A 39 7.12 -22.12 3.38
CA ALA A 39 6.49 -22.75 4.55
C ALA A 39 5.40 -21.85 5.15
N THR A 40 5.68 -20.55 5.32
CA THR A 40 4.67 -19.58 5.79
C THR A 40 3.48 -19.49 4.84
N ILE A 41 3.73 -19.47 3.53
CA ILE A 41 2.68 -19.45 2.49
C ILE A 41 1.83 -20.72 2.55
N VAL A 42 2.43 -21.90 2.70
CA VAL A 42 1.68 -23.16 2.79
C VAL A 42 0.85 -23.20 4.08
N GLN A 43 1.47 -22.84 5.21
CA GLN A 43 0.84 -22.83 6.53
C GLN A 43 -0.42 -21.97 6.55
N HIS A 44 -0.35 -20.79 5.94
CA HIS A 44 -1.46 -19.84 5.88
C HIS A 44 -2.36 -20.02 4.66
N GLY A 45 -1.86 -20.57 3.57
CA GLY A 45 -2.58 -20.69 2.30
C GLY A 45 -3.47 -21.93 2.20
N HIS A 46 -3.17 -23.03 2.90
CA HIS A 46 -3.90 -24.29 2.74
C HIS A 46 -5.00 -24.49 3.80
N ASN A 47 -6.20 -24.90 3.36
CA ASN A 47 -7.38 -25.00 4.23
C ASN A 47 -7.34 -26.22 5.16
N ASN A 48 -6.84 -27.36 4.68
CA ASN A 48 -6.95 -28.68 5.35
C ASN A 48 -5.68 -29.12 6.12
N LEU A 49 -4.85 -28.18 6.56
CA LEU A 49 -3.70 -28.54 7.41
C LEU A 49 -4.19 -28.94 8.81
N THR A 50 -3.84 -30.15 9.24
CA THR A 50 -4.05 -30.60 10.62
C THR A 50 -3.35 -29.66 11.59
N LYS A 51 -3.80 -29.58 12.85
CA LYS A 51 -3.14 -28.77 13.88
C LYS A 51 -1.65 -29.14 14.02
N ILE A 52 -1.32 -30.41 13.83
CA ILE A 52 0.06 -30.94 13.82
C ILE A 52 0.84 -30.37 12.64
N GLY A 53 0.30 -30.43 11.41
CA GLY A 53 0.97 -29.88 10.22
C GLY A 53 1.22 -28.37 10.29
N LYS A 54 0.32 -27.59 10.92
CA LYS A 54 0.55 -26.15 11.17
C LYS A 54 1.69 -25.92 12.17
N GLY A 55 1.77 -26.73 13.22
CA GLY A 55 2.86 -26.67 14.20
C GLY A 55 4.22 -27.01 13.60
N GLU A 56 4.29 -28.04 12.76
CA GLU A 56 5.51 -28.45 12.05
C GLU A 56 5.99 -27.38 11.07
N LEU A 57 5.07 -26.78 10.31
CA LEU A 57 5.40 -25.66 9.40
C LEU A 57 5.89 -24.44 10.18
N GLY A 58 5.22 -24.07 11.27
CA GLY A 58 5.70 -22.98 12.12
C GLY A 58 7.10 -23.28 12.69
N LEU A 59 7.33 -24.50 13.18
CA LEU A 59 8.65 -24.93 13.65
C LEU A 59 9.72 -24.84 12.55
N SER A 60 9.38 -25.18 11.30
CA SER A 60 10.28 -25.03 10.16
C SER A 60 10.65 -23.56 9.89
N VAL A 61 9.71 -22.62 10.05
CA VAL A 61 9.96 -21.17 9.96
C VAL A 61 10.89 -20.71 11.07
N PHE A 62 10.66 -21.17 12.31
CA PHE A 62 11.53 -20.90 13.44
C PHE A 62 12.96 -21.39 13.20
N LEU A 63 13.13 -22.65 12.79
CA LEU A 63 14.43 -23.24 12.47
C LEU A 63 15.13 -22.50 11.33
N THR A 64 14.37 -22.08 10.32
CA THR A 64 14.88 -21.25 9.23
C THR A 64 15.42 -19.93 9.76
N MET A 65 14.68 -19.25 10.64
CA MET A 65 15.11 -17.98 11.22
C MET A 65 16.36 -18.11 12.10
N PHE A 66 16.42 -19.19 12.88
CA PHE A 66 17.60 -19.55 13.66
C PHE A 66 18.81 -19.77 12.74
N ALA A 67 18.66 -20.56 11.69
CA ALA A 67 19.72 -20.83 10.72
C ALA A 67 20.20 -19.55 10.02
N LEU A 68 19.29 -18.68 9.58
CA LEU A 68 19.64 -17.38 8.97
C LEU A 68 20.44 -16.48 9.93
N THR A 69 20.06 -16.47 11.20
CA THR A 69 20.77 -15.71 12.24
C THR A 69 22.16 -16.31 12.53
N ALA A 70 22.27 -17.64 12.60
CA ALA A 70 23.54 -18.34 12.77
C ALA A 70 24.50 -18.12 11.58
N ILE A 71 23.99 -18.20 10.35
CA ILE A 71 24.77 -17.92 9.12
C ILE A 71 25.28 -16.48 9.14
N LEU A 72 24.46 -15.50 9.54
CA LEU A 72 24.89 -14.11 9.64
C LEU A 72 25.99 -13.92 10.68
N GLY A 73 25.88 -14.57 11.85
CA GLY A 73 26.90 -14.58 12.89
C GLY A 73 28.22 -15.24 12.44
N LEU A 74 28.13 -16.36 11.73
CA LEU A 74 29.29 -17.06 11.17
C LEU A 74 30.01 -16.19 10.12
N ARG A 75 29.26 -15.56 9.23
CA ARG A 75 29.79 -14.62 8.23
C ARG A 75 30.43 -13.38 8.87
N TYR A 76 29.89 -12.90 10.00
CA TYR A 76 30.50 -11.83 10.78
C TYR A 76 31.84 -12.28 11.40
N LYS A 77 31.89 -13.49 11.99
CA LYS A 77 33.12 -14.06 12.58
C LYS A 77 34.23 -14.26 11.56
N TRP A 78 33.88 -14.68 10.34
CA TRP A 78 34.84 -14.88 9.24
C TRP A 78 35.21 -13.62 8.47
N SER A 79 34.58 -12.48 8.77
CA SER A 79 34.87 -11.21 8.13
C SER A 79 36.14 -10.59 8.71
N LEU A 80 37.11 -10.27 7.85
CA LEU A 80 38.36 -9.60 8.26
C LEU A 80 38.11 -8.14 8.66
N ALA A 81 37.11 -7.49 8.06
CA ALA A 81 36.77 -6.09 8.32
C ALA A 81 35.42 -5.94 9.05
N LYS A 82 35.37 -6.31 10.34
CA LYS A 82 34.13 -6.31 11.18
C LYS A 82 33.31 -5.00 11.11
N PRO A 83 33.90 -3.79 11.21
CA PRO A 83 33.12 -2.54 11.17
C PRO A 83 32.39 -2.33 9.84
N SER A 84 33.05 -2.66 8.73
CA SER A 84 32.47 -2.56 7.39
C SER A 84 31.34 -3.59 7.17
N PHE A 85 31.51 -4.80 7.72
CA PHE A 85 30.50 -5.86 7.63
C PHE A 85 29.20 -5.44 8.33
N TYR A 86 29.32 -4.92 9.56
CA TYR A 86 28.18 -4.44 10.32
C TYR A 86 27.46 -3.32 9.59
N ARG A 87 28.18 -2.31 9.08
CA ARG A 87 27.59 -1.19 8.33
C ARG A 87 26.82 -1.66 7.09
N ARG A 88 27.35 -2.66 6.37
CA ARG A 88 26.72 -3.24 5.17
C ARG A 88 25.49 -4.11 5.48
N HIS A 89 25.48 -4.82 6.60
CA HIS A 89 24.39 -5.74 6.98
C HIS A 89 23.53 -5.24 8.14
N ARG A 90 23.61 -3.94 8.49
CA ARG A 90 22.96 -3.36 9.68
C ARG A 90 21.49 -3.79 9.83
N ALA A 91 20.73 -3.75 8.74
CA ALA A 91 19.30 -4.04 8.77
C ALA A 91 19.03 -5.53 9.04
N PHE A 92 19.82 -6.44 8.47
CA PHE A 92 19.74 -7.88 8.76
C PHE A 92 20.16 -8.21 10.19
N VAL A 93 21.19 -7.54 10.70
CA VAL A 93 21.64 -7.69 12.10
C VAL A 93 20.56 -7.17 13.06
N SER A 94 19.95 -6.02 12.76
CA SER A 94 18.86 -5.46 13.56
C SER A 94 17.66 -6.40 13.59
N ILE A 95 17.24 -6.97 12.45
CA ILE A 95 16.12 -7.93 12.41
C ILE A 95 16.43 -9.18 13.25
N SER A 96 17.62 -9.77 13.08
CA SER A 96 18.03 -10.93 13.89
C SER A 96 18.13 -10.59 15.40
N GLY A 97 18.55 -9.37 15.75
CA GLY A 97 18.59 -8.89 17.12
C GLY A 97 17.18 -8.71 17.72
N ILE A 98 16.27 -8.07 16.99
CA ILE A 98 14.85 -7.91 17.36
C ILE A 98 14.20 -9.29 17.53
N TRP A 99 14.49 -10.21 16.62
CA TRP A 99 14.02 -11.59 16.72
C TRP A 99 14.49 -12.24 18.03
N MET A 100 15.79 -12.19 18.34
CA MET A 100 16.34 -12.71 19.60
C MET A 100 15.75 -12.05 20.85
N ILE A 101 15.57 -10.73 20.86
CA ILE A 101 14.96 -10.01 21.98
C ILE A 101 13.52 -10.50 22.20
N GLY A 102 12.75 -10.65 21.12
CA GLY A 102 11.39 -11.19 21.23
C GLY A 102 11.37 -12.64 21.71
N MET A 103 12.33 -13.48 21.29
CA MET A 103 12.48 -14.84 21.83
C MET A 103 12.69 -14.83 23.35
N ILE A 104 13.61 -13.99 23.84
CA ILE A 104 13.89 -13.83 25.28
C ILE A 104 12.66 -13.26 26.00
N GLY A 105 12.01 -12.27 25.42
CA GLY A 105 10.81 -11.64 25.98
C GLY A 105 9.66 -12.63 26.18
N VAL A 106 9.40 -13.49 25.19
CA VAL A 106 8.35 -14.52 25.32
C VAL A 106 8.76 -15.62 26.31
N ILE A 107 10.04 -15.94 26.46
CA ILE A 107 10.51 -16.87 27.50
C ILE A 107 10.28 -16.28 28.90
N ILE A 108 10.56 -14.98 29.10
CA ILE A 108 10.44 -14.30 30.40
C ILE A 108 8.98 -13.97 30.74
N PHE A 109 8.26 -13.34 29.82
CA PHE A 109 6.89 -12.82 30.02
C PHE A 109 5.80 -13.76 29.53
N GLY A 110 6.15 -14.90 28.93
CA GLY A 110 5.21 -15.94 28.52
C GLY A 110 4.21 -16.40 29.59
N PRO A 111 4.53 -16.48 30.90
CA PRO A 111 3.52 -16.81 31.91
C PRO A 111 2.50 -15.69 32.23
N LEU A 112 2.68 -14.47 31.72
CA LEU A 112 1.77 -13.33 31.97
C LEU A 112 0.73 -13.15 30.84
N LEU A 113 0.80 -13.94 29.76
CA LEU A 113 -0.08 -13.82 28.61
C LEU A 113 -1.36 -14.66 28.79
N PRO A 114 -2.54 -14.15 28.41
CA PRO A 114 -3.84 -14.78 28.68
C PRO A 114 -3.98 -16.13 27.95
N GLU A 115 -4.37 -17.19 28.67
CA GLU A 115 -4.47 -18.55 28.11
C GLU A 115 -5.57 -18.66 27.03
N SER A 116 -5.21 -19.02 25.79
CA SER A 116 -6.16 -19.51 24.79
C SER A 116 -6.30 -21.02 24.89
N LYS A 117 -7.54 -21.52 25.06
CA LYS A 117 -7.87 -22.95 25.26
C LYS A 117 -7.69 -23.87 24.03
N GLU A 118 -7.18 -23.39 22.89
CA GLU A 118 -7.30 -24.13 21.61
C GLU A 118 -6.06 -24.86 21.07
N ASN A 119 -4.89 -24.80 21.73
CA ASN A 119 -3.62 -25.22 21.11
C ASN A 119 -2.87 -26.36 21.83
N LEU A 120 -2.39 -27.33 21.05
CA LEU A 120 -1.76 -28.59 21.47
C LEU A 120 -0.36 -28.44 22.11
N LEU A 121 0.32 -27.31 21.90
CA LEU A 121 1.71 -27.06 22.33
C LEU A 121 1.80 -26.08 23.53
N GLY A 122 0.68 -25.64 24.09
CA GLY A 122 0.65 -24.56 25.07
C GLY A 122 0.85 -23.17 24.44
N HIS A 123 0.64 -22.11 25.22
CA HIS A 123 0.54 -20.73 24.73
C HIS A 123 1.89 -20.13 24.25
N ARG A 124 3.00 -20.57 24.87
CA ARG A 124 4.35 -20.04 24.64
C ARG A 124 4.93 -20.31 23.25
N PRO A 125 4.94 -21.56 22.72
CA PRO A 125 5.55 -21.82 21.41
C PRO A 125 4.79 -21.14 20.28
N TRP A 126 3.46 -21.02 20.33
CA TRP A 126 2.71 -20.41 19.24
C TRP A 126 3.08 -18.93 18.98
N ILE A 127 3.24 -18.15 20.06
CA ILE A 127 3.64 -16.74 19.97
C ILE A 127 5.07 -16.63 19.42
N LEU A 128 5.97 -17.55 19.79
CA LEU A 128 7.32 -17.63 19.23
C LEU A 128 7.32 -17.93 17.73
N LEU A 129 6.44 -18.82 17.28
CA LEU A 129 6.30 -19.16 15.87
C LEU A 129 5.81 -17.95 15.06
N LEU A 130 4.74 -17.30 15.51
CA LEU A 130 4.21 -16.08 14.89
C LEU A 130 5.25 -14.95 14.84
N TRP A 131 6.00 -14.76 15.92
CA TRP A 131 7.07 -13.76 15.96
C TRP A 131 8.19 -14.06 14.95
N SER A 132 8.54 -15.34 14.82
CA SER A 132 9.54 -15.81 13.86
C SER A 132 9.08 -15.63 12.42
N GLU A 133 7.81 -15.91 12.14
CA GLU A 133 7.18 -15.66 10.84
C GLU A 133 7.20 -14.17 10.49
N PHE A 134 6.80 -13.30 11.42
CA PHE A 134 6.82 -11.85 11.24
C PHE A 134 8.23 -11.34 10.88
N CYS A 135 9.24 -11.75 11.66
CA CYS A 135 10.62 -11.39 11.38
C CYS A 135 11.10 -11.96 10.04
N LEU A 136 10.66 -13.15 9.65
CA LEU A 136 11.05 -13.80 8.39
C LEU A 136 10.50 -13.07 7.19
N ILE A 137 9.23 -12.65 7.25
CA ILE A 137 8.61 -11.84 6.21
C ILE A 137 9.35 -10.51 6.06
N ILE A 138 9.62 -9.79 7.15
CA ILE A 138 10.37 -8.51 7.09
C ILE A 138 11.75 -8.72 6.46
N ARG A 139 12.45 -9.79 6.86
CA ARG A 139 13.75 -10.13 6.31
C ARG A 139 13.68 -10.47 4.82
N ALA A 140 12.65 -11.19 4.38
CA ALA A 140 12.38 -11.54 2.98
C ALA A 140 12.09 -10.30 2.13
N VAL A 141 11.23 -9.40 2.62
CA VAL A 141 10.92 -8.13 1.95
C VAL A 141 12.18 -7.28 1.80
N LEU A 142 12.99 -7.14 2.85
CA LEU A 142 14.26 -6.41 2.79
C LEU A 142 15.25 -7.06 1.81
N GLY A 143 15.34 -8.40 1.82
CA GLY A 143 16.15 -9.17 0.88
C GLY A 143 15.74 -8.92 -0.56
N ALA A 144 14.45 -8.98 -0.86
CA ALA A 144 13.88 -8.69 -2.17
C ALA A 144 14.23 -7.25 -2.61
N ILE A 145 14.00 -6.24 -1.76
CA ILE A 145 14.34 -4.83 -2.06
C ILE A 145 15.82 -4.66 -2.41
N LEU A 146 16.72 -5.30 -1.65
CA LEU A 146 18.16 -5.22 -1.89
C LEU A 146 18.60 -5.98 -3.16
N LEU A 147 17.95 -7.09 -3.48
CA LEU A 147 18.16 -7.84 -4.72
C LEU A 147 17.70 -7.04 -5.92
N THR A 148 16.54 -6.38 -5.85
CA THR A 148 16.06 -5.48 -6.89
C THR A 148 17.07 -4.35 -7.10
N ARG A 149 17.51 -3.68 -6.03
CA ARG A 149 18.56 -2.64 -6.13
C ARG A 149 19.85 -3.12 -6.79
N ARG A 150 20.33 -4.32 -6.47
CA ARG A 150 21.54 -4.89 -7.08
C ARG A 150 21.34 -5.29 -8.54
N SER A 151 20.17 -5.81 -8.88
CA SER A 151 19.83 -6.18 -10.25
C SER A 151 19.66 -4.94 -11.12
N THR A 152 19.00 -3.91 -10.61
CA THR A 152 18.89 -2.58 -11.25
C THR A 152 20.24 -1.88 -11.39
N ALA A 153 21.17 -2.04 -10.44
CA ALA A 153 22.51 -1.47 -10.58
C ALA A 153 23.39 -2.20 -11.62
N ARG A 154 23.05 -3.46 -11.95
CA ARG A 154 23.74 -4.25 -12.98
C ARG A 154 23.11 -4.09 -14.35
N MET A 155 21.80 -3.87 -14.39
CA MET A 155 21.08 -3.55 -15.61
C MET A 155 21.26 -2.05 -15.87
N GLY A 156 22.03 -1.68 -16.89
CA GLY A 156 22.07 -0.29 -17.40
C GLY A 156 20.74 0.11 -18.08
N THR A 157 19.60 -0.20 -17.45
CA THR A 157 18.28 -0.19 -18.09
C THR A 157 17.52 1.10 -17.83
N ASN A 158 16.75 1.45 -18.86
CA ASN A 158 15.78 2.54 -18.89
C ASN A 158 14.90 2.52 -17.62
N PRO A 159 14.81 3.64 -16.85
CA PRO A 159 13.98 3.76 -15.65
C PRO A 159 12.51 3.37 -15.86
N ALA A 160 11.98 3.57 -17.08
CA ALA A 160 10.63 3.14 -17.43
C ALA A 160 10.48 1.61 -17.44
N LEU A 161 11.47 0.89 -17.96
CA LEU A 161 11.45 -0.58 -17.99
C LEU A 161 11.56 -1.17 -16.59
N LEU A 162 12.31 -0.51 -15.70
CA LEU A 162 12.37 -0.87 -14.29
C LEU A 162 10.98 -0.78 -13.63
N LEU A 163 10.25 0.30 -13.88
CA LEU A 163 8.88 0.48 -13.39
C LEU A 163 7.96 -0.65 -13.88
N VAL A 164 7.97 -0.91 -15.19
CA VAL A 164 7.17 -2.01 -15.78
C VAL A 164 7.52 -3.35 -15.12
N GLY A 165 8.81 -3.66 -14.96
CA GLY A 165 9.27 -4.87 -14.31
C GLY A 165 8.75 -5.00 -12.87
N THR A 166 8.76 -3.91 -12.10
CA THR A 166 8.22 -3.94 -10.71
C THR A 166 6.72 -4.22 -10.65
N PHE A 167 5.94 -3.68 -11.60
CA PHE A 167 4.50 -3.94 -11.68
C PHE A 167 4.19 -5.37 -12.12
N VAL A 168 4.92 -5.91 -13.10
CA VAL A 168 4.77 -7.31 -13.53
C VAL A 168 5.04 -8.27 -12.37
N VAL A 169 6.09 -8.02 -11.59
CA VAL A 169 6.39 -8.82 -10.40
C VAL A 169 5.30 -8.69 -9.35
N LEU A 170 4.81 -7.47 -9.07
CA LEU A 170 3.74 -7.24 -8.09
C LEU A 170 2.42 -7.95 -8.48
N ILE A 171 2.04 -7.90 -9.76
CA ILE A 171 0.86 -8.58 -10.28
C ILE A 171 1.03 -10.09 -10.23
N GLY A 172 2.21 -10.60 -10.61
CA GLY A 172 2.51 -12.03 -10.56
C GLY A 172 2.45 -12.58 -9.13
N THR A 173 3.06 -11.89 -8.16
CA THR A 173 3.01 -12.30 -6.76
C THR A 173 1.60 -12.20 -6.18
N GLY A 174 0.85 -11.14 -6.49
CA GLY A 174 -0.54 -10.99 -6.08
C GLY A 174 -1.44 -12.10 -6.63
N THR A 175 -1.27 -12.46 -7.90
CA THR A 175 -2.00 -13.58 -8.53
C THR A 175 -1.74 -14.89 -7.80
N ILE A 176 -0.47 -15.21 -7.50
CA ILE A 176 -0.11 -16.44 -6.78
C ILE A 176 -0.74 -16.45 -5.37
N LEU A 177 -0.70 -15.33 -4.65
CA LEU A 177 -1.28 -15.23 -3.30
C LEU A 177 -2.81 -15.36 -3.32
N LEU A 178 -3.48 -14.78 -4.31
CA LEU A 178 -4.94 -14.90 -4.48
C LEU A 178 -5.38 -16.29 -4.94
N MET A 179 -4.50 -17.06 -5.58
CA MET A 179 -4.80 -18.44 -5.95
C MET A 179 -4.79 -19.42 -4.75
N LEU A 180 -4.31 -18.99 -3.58
CA LEU A 180 -4.25 -19.86 -2.40
C LEU A 180 -5.67 -20.24 -1.91
N PRO A 181 -5.88 -21.49 -1.45
CA PRO A 181 -7.19 -21.94 -0.94
C PRO A 181 -7.79 -21.06 0.16
N ARG A 182 -6.97 -20.49 1.05
CA ARG A 182 -7.44 -19.58 2.11
C ARG A 182 -7.83 -18.19 1.62
N ALA A 183 -7.48 -17.80 0.40
CA ALA A 183 -7.89 -16.52 -0.16
C ALA A 183 -9.39 -16.50 -0.51
N TYR A 184 -10.04 -17.66 -0.67
CA TYR A 184 -11.46 -17.76 -1.01
C TYR A 184 -12.34 -17.84 0.24
N ALA A 185 -13.46 -17.11 0.25
CA ALA A 185 -14.39 -17.12 1.37
C ALA A 185 -15.18 -18.43 1.48
N ASN A 186 -15.54 -19.03 0.34
CA ASN A 186 -16.31 -20.28 0.28
C ASN A 186 -15.47 -21.40 -0.33
N PRO A 187 -15.35 -22.58 0.31
CA PRO A 187 -14.65 -23.73 -0.24
C PRO A 187 -15.13 -24.16 -1.64
N LYS A 188 -16.42 -23.99 -1.96
CA LYS A 188 -16.98 -24.30 -3.30
C LYS A 188 -16.35 -23.48 -4.43
N SER A 189 -15.73 -22.34 -4.10
CA SER A 189 -14.98 -21.54 -5.07
C SER A 189 -13.76 -22.28 -5.63
N LEU A 190 -13.24 -23.29 -4.92
CA LEU A 190 -12.12 -24.12 -5.38
C LEU A 190 -12.53 -25.18 -6.41
N ASP A 191 -13.82 -25.52 -6.50
CA ASP A 191 -14.35 -26.50 -7.45
C ASP A 191 -14.38 -25.95 -8.88
N ARG A 192 -14.18 -24.63 -9.04
CA ARG A 192 -14.09 -24.00 -10.35
C ARG A 192 -12.85 -24.43 -11.13
N PRO A 193 -12.96 -24.48 -12.48
CA PRO A 193 -11.83 -24.75 -13.35
C PRO A 193 -10.61 -23.86 -13.03
N LEU A 194 -9.40 -24.41 -13.16
CA LEU A 194 -8.17 -23.71 -12.82
C LEU A 194 -7.98 -22.45 -13.67
N ASP A 195 -8.36 -22.51 -14.95
CA ASP A 195 -8.28 -21.39 -15.89
C ASP A 195 -9.21 -20.24 -15.48
N GLU A 196 -10.42 -20.53 -14.99
CA GLU A 196 -11.33 -19.50 -14.49
C GLU A 196 -10.77 -18.81 -13.24
N ARG A 197 -10.24 -19.59 -12.28
CA ARG A 197 -9.63 -19.05 -11.07
C ARG A 197 -8.40 -18.20 -11.38
N LEU A 198 -7.55 -18.65 -12.30
CA LEU A 198 -6.38 -17.90 -12.74
C LEU A 198 -6.78 -16.57 -13.37
N ARG A 199 -7.79 -16.56 -14.26
CA ARG A 199 -8.29 -15.31 -14.87
C ARG A 199 -8.83 -14.34 -13.83
N ILE A 200 -9.63 -14.82 -12.87
CA ILE A 200 -10.18 -13.98 -11.80
C ILE A 200 -9.05 -13.43 -10.92
N ALA A 201 -8.11 -14.28 -10.48
CA ALA A 201 -6.99 -13.86 -9.63
C ALA A 201 -6.05 -12.88 -10.35
N LEU A 202 -5.72 -13.13 -11.62
CA LEU A 202 -4.86 -12.27 -12.43
C LEU A 202 -5.51 -10.91 -12.68
N PHE A 203 -6.80 -10.91 -13.05
CA PHE A 203 -7.54 -9.66 -13.27
C PHE A 203 -7.65 -8.85 -11.98
N THR A 204 -8.06 -9.48 -10.87
CA THR A 204 -8.16 -8.80 -9.57
C THR A 204 -6.81 -8.29 -9.10
N SER A 205 -5.74 -9.08 -9.26
CA SER A 205 -4.38 -8.63 -8.92
C SER A 205 -3.93 -7.45 -9.77
N THR A 206 -4.23 -7.47 -11.07
CA THR A 206 -3.91 -6.37 -11.99
C THR A 206 -4.68 -5.11 -11.61
N SER A 207 -5.99 -5.24 -11.41
CA SER A 207 -6.88 -4.14 -11.02
C SER A 207 -6.48 -3.54 -9.67
N ALA A 208 -6.11 -4.36 -8.68
CA ALA A 208 -5.64 -3.88 -7.39
C ALA A 208 -4.27 -3.18 -7.53
N SER A 209 -3.28 -3.82 -8.14
CA SER A 209 -1.93 -3.24 -8.30
C SER A 209 -1.91 -1.96 -9.15
N CYS A 210 -2.75 -1.89 -10.20
CA CYS A 210 -2.90 -0.71 -11.04
C CYS A 210 -3.91 0.30 -10.48
N VAL A 211 -4.54 -0.03 -9.34
CA VAL A 211 -5.42 0.88 -8.59
C VAL A 211 -6.64 1.30 -9.43
N THR A 212 -7.21 0.34 -10.16
CA THR A 212 -8.31 0.56 -11.14
C THR A 212 -9.71 0.38 -10.54
N GLY A 213 -9.88 -0.55 -9.60
CA GLY A 213 -11.15 -0.78 -8.89
C GLY A 213 -12.17 -1.68 -9.57
N LEU A 214 -11.87 -2.21 -10.75
CA LEU A 214 -12.74 -3.16 -11.44
C LEU A 214 -12.61 -4.56 -10.83
N VAL A 215 -13.75 -5.23 -10.64
CA VAL A 215 -13.82 -6.56 -10.03
C VAL A 215 -14.63 -7.51 -10.91
N VAL A 216 -14.16 -8.75 -11.04
CA VAL A 216 -14.92 -9.83 -11.73
C VAL A 216 -15.87 -10.53 -10.76
N LYS A 217 -15.52 -10.54 -9.48
CA LYS A 217 -16.28 -11.14 -8.38
C LYS A 217 -16.26 -10.19 -7.18
N ASP A 218 -17.35 -10.18 -6.42
CA ASP A 218 -17.54 -9.28 -5.29
C ASP A 218 -16.43 -9.43 -4.25
N THR A 219 -15.87 -8.29 -3.83
CA THR A 219 -14.73 -8.27 -2.91
C THR A 219 -15.13 -8.48 -1.47
N GLY A 220 -16.30 -7.97 -1.08
CA GLY A 220 -16.88 -8.16 0.25
C GLY A 220 -18.39 -8.34 0.21
N GLY A 221 -19.04 -8.22 1.36
CA GLY A 221 -20.47 -8.41 1.52
C GLY A 221 -20.92 -9.89 1.66
N PRO A 222 -22.24 -10.16 1.63
CA PRO A 222 -22.79 -11.50 1.86
C PRO A 222 -22.38 -12.52 0.80
N LYS A 223 -22.05 -12.06 -0.42
CA LYS A 223 -21.63 -12.89 -1.56
C LYS A 223 -20.12 -12.78 -1.83
N ALA A 224 -19.34 -12.33 -0.85
CA ALA A 224 -17.89 -12.14 -0.99
C ALA A 224 -17.22 -13.39 -1.57
N TYR A 225 -16.44 -13.19 -2.64
CA TYR A 225 -15.63 -14.25 -3.21
C TYR A 225 -14.33 -14.46 -2.43
N TRP A 226 -13.77 -13.36 -1.91
CA TRP A 226 -12.51 -13.33 -1.17
C TRP A 226 -12.75 -13.41 0.33
N SER A 227 -11.96 -14.22 1.02
CA SER A 227 -11.89 -14.25 2.47
C SER A 227 -11.24 -12.98 3.02
N PRO A 228 -11.26 -12.73 4.34
CA PRO A 228 -10.50 -11.64 4.95
C PRO A 228 -9.00 -11.67 4.60
N ILE A 229 -8.42 -12.86 4.39
CA ILE A 229 -7.03 -13.02 3.93
C ILE A 229 -6.90 -12.53 2.48
N GLY A 230 -7.80 -12.94 1.58
CA GLY A 230 -7.81 -12.48 0.20
C GLY A 230 -8.03 -10.97 0.09
N GLN A 231 -8.95 -10.42 0.88
CA GLN A 231 -9.18 -8.98 1.00
C GLN A 231 -7.91 -8.26 1.50
N GLY A 232 -7.20 -8.84 2.47
CA GLY A 232 -5.90 -8.32 2.93
C GLY A 232 -4.83 -8.31 1.84
N VAL A 233 -4.78 -9.33 0.98
CA VAL A 233 -3.89 -9.37 -0.19
C VAL A 233 -4.25 -8.24 -1.17
N ILE A 234 -5.54 -8.09 -1.52
CA ILE A 234 -6.03 -7.02 -2.40
C ILE A 234 -5.64 -5.64 -1.83
N MET A 235 -5.84 -5.44 -0.52
CA MET A 235 -5.45 -4.23 0.19
C MET A 235 -3.95 -3.94 0.10
N GLY A 236 -3.12 -4.97 0.29
CA GLY A 236 -1.67 -4.84 0.11
C GLY A 236 -1.28 -4.49 -1.32
N LEU A 237 -1.96 -5.06 -2.32
CA LEU A 237 -1.66 -4.83 -3.74
C LEU A 237 -1.94 -3.39 -4.16
N PHE A 238 -3.11 -2.84 -3.83
CA PHE A 238 -3.40 -1.44 -4.17
C PHE A 238 -2.57 -0.45 -3.34
N GLN A 239 -2.19 -0.81 -2.11
CA GLN A 239 -1.31 0.04 -1.30
C GLN A 239 0.10 0.14 -1.89
N VAL A 240 0.69 -1.02 -2.23
CA VAL A 240 2.02 -1.06 -2.84
C VAL A 240 1.99 -0.46 -4.25
N GLY A 241 0.91 -0.69 -5.01
CA GLY A 241 0.67 -0.11 -6.32
C GLY A 241 0.62 1.42 -6.28
N GLY A 242 -0.27 1.98 -5.45
CA GLY A 242 -0.46 3.43 -5.29
C GLY A 242 0.81 4.14 -4.81
N LEU A 243 1.47 3.60 -3.77
CA LEU A 243 2.76 4.10 -3.29
C LEU A 243 3.86 3.99 -4.37
N GLY A 244 3.84 2.93 -5.17
CA GLY A 244 4.76 2.71 -6.27
C GLY A 244 4.68 3.79 -7.34
N ILE A 245 3.46 4.12 -7.80
CA ILE A 245 3.21 5.18 -8.79
C ILE A 245 3.65 6.54 -8.24
N MET A 246 3.26 6.89 -7.01
CA MET A 246 3.65 8.15 -6.38
C MET A 246 5.16 8.28 -6.21
N THR A 247 5.82 7.22 -5.73
CA THR A 247 7.27 7.24 -5.51
C THR A 247 8.03 7.37 -6.81
N CYS A 248 7.61 6.64 -7.85
CA CYS A 248 8.25 6.73 -9.16
C CYS A 248 8.01 8.10 -9.81
N GLY A 249 6.80 8.63 -9.72
CA GLY A 249 6.48 9.98 -10.18
C GLY A 249 7.31 11.06 -9.47
N ALA A 250 7.48 10.93 -8.15
CA ALA A 250 8.28 11.86 -7.36
C ALA A 250 9.77 11.78 -7.70
N ILE A 251 10.32 10.57 -7.89
CA ILE A 251 11.71 10.38 -8.34
C ILE A 251 11.90 10.94 -9.74
N PHE A 252 10.98 10.66 -10.67
CA PHE A 252 11.02 11.17 -12.03
C PHE A 252 10.98 12.70 -12.09
N ALA A 253 10.14 13.34 -11.26
CA ALA A 253 10.09 14.80 -11.14
C ALA A 253 11.42 15.37 -10.64
N VAL A 254 12.08 14.73 -9.66
CA VAL A 254 13.39 15.15 -9.17
C VAL A 254 14.48 14.97 -10.23
N VAL A 255 14.49 13.85 -10.95
CA VAL A 255 15.48 13.57 -12.00
C VAL A 255 15.30 14.52 -13.19
N SER A 256 14.05 14.75 -13.63
CA SER A 256 13.73 15.64 -14.74
C SER A 256 13.97 17.11 -14.40
N GLY A 257 13.63 17.54 -13.18
CA GLY A 257 13.95 18.88 -12.69
C GLY A 257 15.46 19.14 -12.57
N ARG A 258 16.26 18.10 -12.29
CA ARG A 258 17.73 18.20 -12.35
C ARG A 258 18.23 18.37 -13.78
N ALA A 259 17.67 17.68 -14.76
CA ALA A 259 18.08 17.84 -16.17
C ALA A 259 17.90 19.28 -16.68
N MET A 260 16.83 19.97 -16.27
CA MET A 260 16.63 21.38 -16.62
C MET A 260 17.62 22.32 -15.90
N ARG A 261 17.98 22.02 -14.65
CA ARG A 261 18.92 22.81 -13.84
C ARG A 261 20.40 22.53 -14.15
N MET A 262 20.70 21.37 -14.76
CA MET A 262 22.04 20.93 -15.17
C MET A 262 22.63 21.72 -16.34
N ARG A 263 21.83 22.57 -17.00
CA ARG A 263 22.32 23.48 -18.05
C ARG A 263 23.13 24.67 -17.50
N GLU A 264 23.15 24.91 -16.18
CA GLU A 264 23.64 26.17 -15.62
C GLU A 264 24.95 26.12 -14.80
N SER A 265 25.52 24.96 -14.41
CA SER A 265 26.91 24.95 -13.89
C SER A 265 27.53 23.56 -13.73
N ALA A 266 28.77 23.38 -14.19
CA ALA A 266 29.56 22.16 -14.05
C ALA A 266 30.09 21.92 -12.61
N THR A 267 30.25 22.97 -11.80
CA THR A 267 30.79 22.89 -10.43
C THR A 267 29.79 22.35 -9.42
N LEU A 268 28.50 22.30 -9.76
CA LEU A 268 27.44 21.80 -8.88
C LEU A 268 27.32 20.27 -8.90
N ARG A 269 27.99 19.58 -9.85
CA ARG A 269 27.89 18.12 -10.04
C ARG A 269 28.39 17.31 -8.84
N GLU A 270 29.55 17.68 -8.27
CA GLU A 270 30.16 16.95 -7.15
C GLU A 270 29.38 17.11 -5.83
N VAL A 271 28.79 18.28 -5.58
CA VAL A 271 27.99 18.53 -4.36
C VAL A 271 26.60 17.87 -4.47
N LEU A 272 26.01 17.85 -5.67
CA LEU A 272 24.70 17.25 -5.92
C LEU A 272 24.69 15.71 -5.91
N GLU A 273 25.80 15.05 -6.22
CA GLU A 273 25.88 13.58 -6.21
C GLU A 273 25.79 13.01 -4.78
N ALA A 274 26.41 13.68 -3.79
CA ALA A 274 26.32 13.30 -2.38
C ALA A 274 24.95 13.67 -1.76
N ASP A 275 24.40 14.86 -2.09
CA ASP A 275 23.08 15.31 -1.62
C ASP A 275 21.91 14.56 -2.29
N GLY A 276 22.16 13.98 -3.46
CA GLY A 276 21.16 13.35 -4.30
C GLY A 276 20.51 12.11 -3.69
N LEU A 277 21.32 11.22 -3.09
CA LEU A 277 20.84 9.97 -2.48
C LEU A 277 20.08 10.21 -1.17
N ASP A 278 20.57 11.14 -0.34
CA ASP A 278 19.92 11.49 0.92
C ASP A 278 18.62 12.29 0.69
N SER A 279 18.53 13.05 -0.40
CA SER A 279 17.29 13.73 -0.80
C SER A 279 16.22 12.74 -1.27
N VAL A 280 16.58 11.76 -2.11
CA VAL A 280 15.65 10.69 -2.54
C VAL A 280 15.20 9.85 -1.36
N ARG A 281 16.11 9.51 -0.45
CA ARG A 281 15.76 8.77 0.77
C ARG A 281 14.75 9.55 1.62
N ARG A 282 15.00 10.84 1.88
CA ARG A 282 14.07 11.71 2.63
C ARG A 282 12.71 11.82 1.94
N LEU A 283 12.71 11.92 0.61
CA LEU A 283 11.50 11.96 -0.20
C LEU A 283 10.66 10.69 -0.04
N VAL A 284 11.28 9.52 -0.22
CA VAL A 284 10.59 8.22 -0.06
C VAL A 284 10.03 8.07 1.35
N PHE A 285 10.83 8.29 2.40
CA PHE A 285 10.32 8.18 3.77
C PHE A 285 9.25 9.24 4.09
N GLY A 286 9.30 10.42 3.46
CA GLY A 286 8.26 11.44 3.56
C GLY A 286 6.94 10.99 2.94
N ILE A 287 6.98 10.36 1.75
CA ILE A 287 5.80 9.80 1.07
C ILE A 287 5.15 8.74 1.96
N PHE A 288 5.92 7.76 2.43
CA PHE A 288 5.42 6.69 3.27
C PHE A 288 4.84 7.22 4.59
N GLY A 289 5.57 8.12 5.27
CA GLY A 289 5.11 8.69 6.54
C GLY A 289 3.85 9.53 6.42
N PHE A 290 3.75 10.36 5.38
CA PHE A 290 2.55 11.15 5.11
C PHE A 290 1.36 10.25 4.77
N THR A 291 1.54 9.30 3.87
CA THR A 291 0.49 8.37 3.42
C THR A 291 -0.09 7.59 4.59
N LEU A 292 0.77 6.95 5.40
CA LEU A 292 0.31 6.19 6.57
C LEU A 292 -0.40 7.07 7.58
N ALA A 293 0.07 8.31 7.81
CA ALA A 293 -0.60 9.23 8.73
C ALA A 293 -1.99 9.63 8.23
N THR A 294 -2.14 9.94 6.94
CA THR A 294 -3.44 10.29 6.34
C THR A 294 -4.40 9.12 6.31
N GLU A 295 -3.91 7.92 5.99
CA GLU A 295 -4.73 6.70 5.96
C GLU A 295 -5.19 6.28 7.36
N LEU A 296 -4.33 6.37 8.37
CA LEU A 296 -4.70 6.05 9.75
C LEU A 296 -5.73 7.06 10.30
N LEU A 297 -5.54 8.34 10.01
CA LEU A 297 -6.51 9.37 10.37
C LEU A 297 -7.85 9.13 9.65
N GLY A 298 -7.81 8.85 8.35
CA GLY A 298 -8.99 8.50 7.55
C GLY A 298 -9.71 7.27 8.10
N ALA A 299 -8.98 6.22 8.47
CA ALA A 299 -9.55 5.00 9.04
C ALA A 299 -10.19 5.27 10.40
N LEU A 300 -9.57 6.09 11.24
CA LEU A 300 -10.15 6.48 12.53
C LEU A 300 -11.49 7.22 12.34
N LEU A 301 -11.56 8.16 11.40
CA LEU A 301 -12.77 8.93 11.10
C LEU A 301 -13.86 8.08 10.43
N ILE A 302 -13.49 7.19 9.50
CA ILE A 302 -14.41 6.24 8.85
C ILE A 302 -14.95 5.20 9.84
N SER A 303 -14.21 4.89 10.91
CA SER A 303 -14.60 3.84 11.86
C SER A 303 -15.99 4.02 12.47
N GLY A 304 -16.50 5.26 12.56
CA GLY A 304 -17.86 5.53 13.02
C GLY A 304 -18.95 4.94 12.11
N LEU A 305 -18.65 4.70 10.83
CA LEU A 305 -19.57 4.06 9.88
C LEU A 305 -19.87 2.60 10.25
N TRP A 306 -18.89 1.92 10.86
CA TRP A 306 -18.93 0.50 11.21
C TRP A 306 -19.09 0.28 12.72
N ALA A 307 -19.75 1.19 13.42
CA ALA A 307 -19.86 1.16 14.88
C ALA A 307 -20.55 -0.11 15.43
N ASN A 308 -21.44 -0.71 14.63
CA ASN A 308 -22.20 -1.90 15.00
C ASN A 308 -21.43 -3.21 14.76
N GLU A 309 -20.28 -3.17 14.07
CA GLU A 309 -19.47 -4.34 13.78
C GLU A 309 -18.50 -4.65 14.94
N PRO A 310 -18.12 -5.93 15.13
CA PRO A 310 -17.08 -6.30 16.06
C PRO A 310 -15.79 -5.52 15.81
N LEU A 311 -15.05 -5.21 16.89
CA LEU A 311 -13.88 -4.32 16.83
C LEU A 311 -12.85 -4.74 15.75
N GLY A 312 -12.60 -6.03 15.59
CA GLY A 312 -11.69 -6.54 14.55
C GLY A 312 -12.17 -6.23 13.13
N THR A 313 -13.44 -6.51 12.84
CA THR A 313 -14.09 -6.22 11.55
C THR A 313 -14.14 -4.73 11.29
N ARG A 314 -14.51 -3.94 12.30
CA ARG A 314 -14.56 -2.48 12.24
C ARG A 314 -13.20 -1.89 11.87
N ILE A 315 -12.13 -2.31 12.54
CA ILE A 315 -10.77 -1.84 12.23
C ILE A 315 -10.38 -2.22 10.80
N PHE A 316 -10.62 -3.46 10.40
CA PHE A 316 -10.30 -3.94 9.06
C PHE A 316 -11.05 -3.17 7.97
N TYR A 317 -12.37 -3.00 8.13
CA TYR A 317 -13.21 -2.27 7.17
C TYR A 317 -12.79 -0.80 7.07
N SER A 318 -12.48 -0.17 8.19
CA SER A 318 -12.06 1.22 8.20
C SER A 318 -10.71 1.43 7.53
N LEU A 319 -9.74 0.56 7.82
CA LEU A 319 -8.43 0.58 7.17
C LEU A 319 -8.55 0.31 5.68
N PHE A 320 -9.29 -0.73 5.28
CA PHE A 320 -9.47 -1.09 3.89
C PHE A 320 -10.04 0.06 3.06
N HIS A 321 -11.15 0.67 3.51
CA HIS A 321 -11.78 1.77 2.77
C HIS A 321 -10.94 3.05 2.82
N SER A 322 -10.22 3.33 3.91
CA SER A 322 -9.34 4.49 3.99
C SER A 322 -8.16 4.39 3.01
N ILE A 323 -7.49 3.24 2.99
CA ILE A 323 -6.37 2.98 2.08
C ILE A 323 -6.87 2.95 0.63
N SER A 324 -8.00 2.29 0.37
CA SER A 324 -8.64 2.27 -0.95
C SER A 324 -8.98 3.70 -1.43
N ALA A 325 -9.53 4.54 -0.55
CA ALA A 325 -9.87 5.92 -0.86
C ALA A 325 -8.63 6.79 -1.15
N PHE A 326 -7.61 6.72 -0.30
CA PHE A 326 -6.37 7.48 -0.51
C PHE A 326 -5.62 7.03 -1.76
N CYS A 327 -5.59 5.72 -2.02
CA CYS A 327 -5.00 5.19 -3.23
C CYS A 327 -5.84 5.48 -4.48
N ASN A 328 -7.10 5.92 -4.37
CA ASN A 328 -8.04 5.99 -5.49
C ASN A 328 -8.30 4.60 -6.12
N ALA A 329 -8.32 3.56 -5.29
CA ALA A 329 -8.40 2.17 -5.74
C ALA A 329 -9.80 1.69 -6.09
N GLY A 330 -10.85 2.28 -5.52
CA GLY A 330 -12.26 1.94 -5.81
C GLY A 330 -12.75 0.59 -5.26
N PHE A 331 -11.88 -0.21 -4.63
CA PHE A 331 -12.28 -1.45 -3.99
C PHE A 331 -13.08 -1.18 -2.71
N THR A 332 -14.17 -1.92 -2.51
CA THR A 332 -15.01 -1.87 -1.30
C THR A 332 -15.24 -3.26 -0.71
N LEU A 333 -15.50 -3.31 0.60
CA LEU A 333 -15.93 -4.53 1.30
C LEU A 333 -17.44 -4.63 1.45
N THR A 334 -18.16 -3.60 1.02
CA THR A 334 -19.61 -3.57 0.87
C THR A 334 -20.01 -4.07 -0.52
N PRO A 335 -21.21 -4.68 -0.66
CA PRO A 335 -21.71 -5.17 -1.95
C PRO A 335 -21.86 -4.06 -2.99
N ASP A 336 -22.55 -2.98 -2.61
CA ASP A 336 -22.92 -1.89 -3.54
C ASP A 336 -22.07 -0.63 -3.30
N SER A 337 -20.79 -0.81 -2.98
CA SER A 337 -19.89 0.30 -2.64
C SER A 337 -20.47 1.18 -1.50
N PHE A 338 -20.85 2.42 -1.76
CA PHE A 338 -21.44 3.33 -0.78
C PHE A 338 -22.89 3.73 -1.12
N VAL A 339 -23.58 2.96 -1.95
CA VAL A 339 -24.99 3.21 -2.31
C VAL A 339 -25.86 3.18 -1.04
N GLY A 340 -26.65 4.24 -0.84
CA GLY A 340 -27.52 4.41 0.33
C GLY A 340 -26.82 4.98 1.57
N LEU A 341 -25.53 5.31 1.49
CA LEU A 341 -24.75 5.89 2.60
C LEU A 341 -24.29 7.33 2.32
N GLU A 342 -24.79 7.96 1.25
CA GLU A 342 -24.35 9.26 0.74
C GLU A 342 -24.44 10.42 1.74
N THR A 343 -25.42 10.39 2.65
CA THR A 343 -25.64 11.46 3.64
C THR A 343 -24.67 11.38 4.81
N ARG A 344 -23.99 10.24 4.98
CA ARG A 344 -23.01 10.02 6.05
C ARG A 344 -21.79 10.89 5.77
N TRP A 345 -21.43 11.76 6.73
CA TRP A 345 -20.29 12.67 6.62
C TRP A 345 -18.95 11.95 6.44
N GLN A 346 -18.86 10.69 6.88
CA GLN A 346 -17.72 9.82 6.62
C GLN A 346 -17.49 9.60 5.12
N ILE A 347 -18.53 9.66 4.29
CA ILE A 347 -18.45 9.38 2.85
C ILE A 347 -18.26 10.67 2.06
N TRP A 348 -19.23 11.58 2.11
CA TRP A 348 -19.13 12.85 1.36
C TRP A 348 -18.01 13.76 1.89
N GLY A 349 -17.62 13.63 3.16
CA GLY A 349 -16.53 14.38 3.76
C GLY A 349 -15.19 13.63 3.75
N VAL A 350 -15.09 12.54 4.53
CA VAL A 350 -13.78 11.88 4.78
C VAL A 350 -13.27 11.12 3.56
N VAL A 351 -14.08 10.22 2.99
CA VAL A 351 -13.68 9.46 1.78
C VAL A 351 -13.37 10.40 0.62
N SER A 352 -14.21 11.42 0.39
CA SER A 352 -13.95 12.44 -0.64
C SER A 352 -12.63 13.18 -0.40
N SER A 353 -12.33 13.54 0.86
CA SER A 353 -11.07 14.20 1.20
C SER A 353 -9.86 13.30 0.95
N LEU A 354 -9.94 12.02 1.29
CA LEU A 354 -8.87 11.05 1.03
C LEU A 354 -8.58 10.90 -0.46
N ILE A 355 -9.63 10.81 -1.29
CA ILE A 355 -9.55 10.74 -2.75
C ILE A 355 -8.84 11.99 -3.31
N ILE A 356 -9.28 13.18 -2.88
CA ILE A 356 -8.70 14.45 -3.34
C ILE A 356 -7.23 14.53 -2.92
N ILE A 357 -6.91 14.26 -1.65
CA ILE A 357 -5.53 14.32 -1.13
C ILE A 357 -4.64 13.33 -1.89
N GLY A 358 -5.07 12.08 -2.07
CA GLY A 358 -4.36 11.07 -2.86
C GLY A 358 -4.17 11.47 -4.32
N GLY A 359 -5.16 12.16 -4.90
CA GLY A 359 -5.17 12.63 -6.29
C GLY A 359 -4.32 13.87 -6.58
N LEU A 360 -3.95 14.68 -5.57
CA LEU A 360 -3.17 15.93 -5.76
C LEU A 360 -1.68 15.71 -6.05
N GLY A 361 -1.15 14.52 -5.73
CA GLY A 361 0.25 14.18 -5.97
C GLY A 361 1.21 14.71 -4.90
N PHE A 362 2.23 13.91 -4.60
CA PHE A 362 3.07 14.16 -3.43
C PHE A 362 3.82 15.50 -3.50
N GLY A 363 4.27 15.92 -4.69
CA GLY A 363 4.99 17.19 -4.85
C GLY A 363 4.14 18.42 -4.46
N VAL A 364 2.85 18.40 -4.82
CA VAL A 364 1.90 19.45 -4.47
C VAL A 364 1.60 19.41 -2.97
N LEU A 365 1.31 18.23 -2.43
CA LEU A 365 1.07 18.04 -0.99
C LEU A 365 2.25 18.52 -0.13
N TYR A 366 3.47 18.13 -0.51
CA TYR A 366 4.68 18.55 0.17
C TYR A 366 4.85 20.07 0.14
N ASN A 367 4.63 20.71 -1.01
CA ASN A 367 4.71 22.17 -1.13
C ASN A 367 3.62 22.88 -0.31
N VAL A 368 2.38 22.37 -0.30
CA VAL A 368 1.29 22.90 0.53
C VAL A 368 1.61 22.81 2.01
N VAL A 369 2.08 21.64 2.49
CA VAL A 369 2.48 21.44 3.89
C VAL A 369 3.61 22.39 4.30
N LEU A 370 4.58 22.61 3.42
CA LEU A 370 5.68 23.54 3.64
C LEU A 370 5.20 25.00 3.77
N VAL A 371 4.30 25.45 2.88
CA VAL A 371 3.69 26.78 2.97
C VAL A 371 2.88 26.92 4.25
N TRP A 372 2.03 25.94 4.57
CA TRP A 372 1.20 25.93 5.77
C TRP A 372 2.04 25.98 7.05
N LEU A 373 3.11 25.18 7.15
CA LEU A 373 4.05 25.23 8.27
C LEU A 373 4.75 26.58 8.39
N SER A 374 5.12 27.20 7.27
CA SER A 374 5.75 28.53 7.28
C SER A 374 4.80 29.62 7.81
N TYR A 375 3.52 29.55 7.41
CA TYR A 375 2.48 30.46 7.89
C TYR A 375 2.16 30.23 9.38
N TYR A 376 1.93 28.97 9.78
CA TYR A 376 1.65 28.61 11.17
C TYR A 376 2.79 29.01 12.12
N ARG A 377 4.06 28.87 11.69
CA ARG A 377 5.22 29.33 12.47
C ARG A 377 5.31 30.85 12.55
N SER A 378 4.94 31.56 11.47
CA SER A 378 4.82 33.03 11.50
C SER A 378 3.78 33.51 12.50
N LEU A 379 2.74 32.71 12.76
CA LEU A 379 1.74 32.98 13.80
C LEU A 379 2.23 32.62 15.21
N ARG A 380 3.03 31.56 15.38
CA ARG A 380 3.33 30.97 16.70
C ARG A 380 4.67 31.38 17.34
N ASN A 381 5.50 32.20 16.69
CA ASN A 381 6.74 32.78 17.25
C ASN A 381 7.64 31.80 18.06
N ARG A 382 7.71 30.51 17.71
CA ARG A 382 8.56 29.53 18.42
C ARG A 382 9.59 28.86 17.49
N PRO A 383 10.90 28.99 17.78
CA PRO A 383 11.97 28.39 16.98
C PRO A 383 12.29 26.99 17.51
N LEU A 384 11.60 25.96 17.00
CA LEU A 384 11.89 24.55 17.34
C LEU A 384 12.73 23.81 16.29
N PHE A 385 12.84 24.35 15.07
CA PHE A 385 13.71 23.82 14.01
C PHE A 385 14.27 24.98 13.17
N ASN A 386 15.59 25.01 12.94
CA ASN A 386 16.33 26.02 12.17
C ASN A 386 16.00 25.98 10.65
N LEU A 387 14.74 26.17 10.27
CA LEU A 387 14.36 26.44 8.88
C LEU A 387 14.26 27.95 8.68
N SER A 388 14.99 28.46 7.68
CA SER A 388 15.10 29.88 7.32
C SER A 388 13.72 30.56 7.18
N ARG A 389 13.63 31.81 7.65
CA ARG A 389 12.43 32.65 7.82
C ARG A 389 11.81 33.15 6.49
N SER A 390 12.07 32.48 5.38
CA SER A 390 11.57 32.85 4.06
C SER A 390 10.11 32.41 3.91
N ARG A 391 9.22 33.35 3.55
CA ARG A 391 7.83 33.02 3.20
C ARG A 391 7.87 32.10 1.99
N MET A 392 7.49 30.84 2.19
CA MET A 392 7.41 29.91 1.08
C MET A 392 6.12 30.18 0.31
N HIS A 393 6.25 30.31 -1.00
CA HIS A 393 5.12 30.48 -1.91
C HIS A 393 4.77 29.13 -2.54
N LEU A 394 3.52 29.00 -2.98
CA LEU A 394 3.11 27.88 -3.83
C LEU A 394 3.90 27.95 -5.13
N SER A 395 4.49 26.82 -5.53
CA SER A 395 5.08 26.72 -6.86
C SER A 395 4.00 26.94 -7.93
N VAL A 396 4.40 27.45 -9.09
CA VAL A 396 3.48 27.64 -10.22
C VAL A 396 2.77 26.34 -10.56
N SER A 397 3.53 25.23 -10.58
CA SER A 397 2.98 23.90 -10.80
C SER A 397 1.93 23.52 -9.73
N SER A 398 2.25 23.66 -8.44
CA SER A 398 1.29 23.39 -7.36
C SER A 398 0.02 24.24 -7.49
N ARG A 399 0.16 25.52 -7.84
CA ARG A 399 -0.98 26.43 -8.02
C ARG A 399 -1.87 25.98 -9.18
N ILE A 400 -1.29 25.61 -10.33
CA ILE A 400 -2.06 25.09 -11.47
C ILE A 400 -2.82 23.83 -11.08
N VAL A 401 -2.16 22.84 -10.45
CA VAL A 401 -2.84 21.60 -10.04
C VAL A 401 -4.01 21.88 -9.10
N LEU A 402 -3.80 22.74 -8.09
CA LEU A 402 -4.84 23.05 -7.09
C LEU A 402 -6.02 23.79 -7.72
N VAL A 403 -5.76 24.82 -8.53
CA VAL A 403 -6.82 25.60 -9.19
C VAL A 403 -7.60 24.70 -10.14
N THR A 404 -6.94 23.98 -11.03
CA THR A 404 -7.63 23.14 -12.00
C THR A 404 -8.38 22.00 -11.32
N THR A 405 -7.82 21.40 -10.26
CA THR A 405 -8.52 20.37 -9.48
C THR A 405 -9.78 20.92 -8.84
N PHE A 406 -9.68 22.07 -8.17
CA PHE A 406 -10.83 22.70 -7.54
C PHE A 406 -11.90 23.09 -8.59
N SER A 407 -11.49 23.69 -9.70
CA SER A 407 -12.40 24.05 -10.80
C SER A 407 -13.13 22.83 -11.36
N LEU A 408 -12.43 21.72 -11.62
CA LEU A 408 -13.04 20.48 -12.13
C LEU A 408 -14.04 19.87 -11.13
N LEU A 409 -13.74 19.91 -9.83
CA LEU A 409 -14.65 19.41 -8.79
C LEU A 409 -15.93 20.27 -8.69
N ILE A 410 -15.80 21.59 -8.79
CA ILE A 410 -16.97 22.48 -8.76
C ILE A 410 -17.81 22.31 -10.03
N VAL A 411 -17.17 22.34 -11.20
CA VAL A 411 -17.86 22.14 -12.49
C VAL A 411 -18.52 20.77 -12.55
N GLY A 412 -17.84 19.73 -12.08
CA GLY A 412 -18.39 18.38 -12.02
C GLY A 412 -19.60 18.28 -11.10
N THR A 413 -19.52 18.87 -9.90
CA THR A 413 -20.61 18.87 -8.92
C THR A 413 -21.83 19.60 -9.46
N VAL A 414 -21.64 20.81 -10.03
CA VAL A 414 -22.73 21.61 -10.58
C VAL A 414 -23.36 20.92 -11.80
N THR A 415 -22.55 20.40 -12.71
CA THR A 415 -23.06 19.74 -13.93
C THR A 415 -23.84 18.47 -13.58
N TYR A 416 -23.31 17.63 -12.70
CA TYR A 416 -24.02 16.44 -12.22
C TYR A 416 -25.35 16.83 -11.56
N TYR A 417 -25.32 17.84 -10.68
CA TYR A 417 -26.52 18.32 -10.00
C TYR A 417 -27.59 18.81 -10.99
N LEU A 418 -27.21 19.59 -12.01
CA LEU A 418 -28.15 20.11 -13.02
C LEU A 418 -28.73 19.01 -13.92
N LEU A 419 -27.90 18.06 -14.35
CA LEU A 419 -28.34 16.98 -15.24
C LEU A 419 -29.30 16.01 -14.53
N GLU A 420 -29.00 15.65 -13.27
CA GLU A 420 -29.81 14.69 -12.52
C GLU A 420 -30.95 15.34 -11.71
N SER A 421 -30.95 16.67 -11.53
CA SER A 421 -32.08 17.38 -10.88
C SER A 421 -33.31 17.53 -11.76
N THR A 422 -33.17 17.45 -13.09
CA THR A 422 -34.21 17.94 -14.01
C THR A 422 -35.34 16.98 -14.30
N GLU A 423 -35.19 15.66 -14.12
CA GLU A 423 -36.31 14.69 -14.16
C GLU A 423 -35.84 13.37 -13.52
N ALA A 424 -36.63 12.81 -12.61
CA ALA A 424 -36.61 11.40 -12.17
C ALA A 424 -35.46 10.87 -11.28
N GLY A 425 -34.81 11.69 -10.46
CA GLY A 425 -34.04 11.21 -9.31
C GLY A 425 -34.92 10.90 -8.10
N LYS A 426 -35.89 9.98 -8.20
CA LYS A 426 -36.53 9.46 -6.98
C LYS A 426 -35.44 8.72 -6.20
N PRO A 427 -35.07 9.13 -4.97
CA PRO A 427 -34.37 8.22 -4.09
C PRO A 427 -35.28 6.98 -3.97
N ARG A 428 -34.79 5.81 -4.37
CA ARG A 428 -35.53 4.56 -4.12
C ARG A 428 -35.85 4.52 -2.61
N PRO A 429 -37.07 4.09 -2.23
CA PRO A 429 -37.49 4.11 -0.84
C PRO A 429 -36.54 3.26 0.00
N ALA A 430 -36.35 3.69 1.24
CA ALA A 430 -35.53 3.09 2.28
C ALA A 430 -36.01 1.67 2.72
N GLU A 431 -36.29 0.77 1.78
CA GLU A 431 -36.76 -0.58 2.05
C GLU A 431 -35.65 -1.65 1.94
N ALA A 432 -34.45 -1.31 1.46
CA ALA A 432 -33.36 -2.28 1.29
C ALA A 432 -32.41 -2.44 2.51
N LEU A 433 -32.63 -1.71 3.61
CA LEU A 433 -31.93 -1.91 4.88
C LEU A 433 -32.87 -1.61 6.06
N ALA A 434 -33.97 -2.35 6.12
CA ALA A 434 -34.85 -2.41 7.29
C ALA A 434 -34.16 -3.18 8.44
N SER A 435 -33.18 -2.55 9.09
CA SER A 435 -32.74 -2.96 10.42
C SER A 435 -32.03 -1.88 11.24
N GLN A 436 -32.23 -0.58 10.94
CA GLN A 436 -31.98 0.49 11.90
C GLN A 436 -33.06 1.58 11.76
N PRO A 437 -33.87 1.85 12.79
CA PRO A 437 -34.82 2.94 12.77
C PRO A 437 -34.04 4.25 13.02
N THR A 438 -34.09 5.17 12.08
CA THR A 438 -33.88 6.59 12.41
C THR A 438 -35.15 7.33 12.05
N GLU A 439 -35.72 7.91 13.11
CA GLU A 439 -36.90 8.75 13.16
C GLU A 439 -36.88 9.84 12.07
N ASP A 440 -38.06 10.05 11.48
CA ASP A 440 -38.60 11.31 10.99
C ASP A 440 -37.62 12.35 10.42
N SER A 441 -37.62 12.49 9.10
CA SER A 441 -37.60 13.82 8.47
C SER A 441 -37.98 13.75 6.99
N GLY A 442 -39.20 14.17 6.67
CA GLY A 442 -39.64 14.54 5.32
C GLY A 442 -38.95 15.79 4.75
N GLU A 443 -37.73 16.11 5.19
CA GLU A 443 -36.97 17.33 4.86
C GLU A 443 -35.47 17.02 4.65
N THR A 444 -35.08 16.29 3.59
CA THR A 444 -33.64 16.16 3.23
C THR A 444 -33.36 15.96 1.72
N ASP A 445 -34.20 16.49 0.82
CA ASP A 445 -33.99 16.28 -0.63
C ASP A 445 -32.75 17.05 -1.17
N TRP A 446 -32.51 18.29 -0.71
CA TRP A 446 -31.40 19.11 -1.22
C TRP A 446 -30.02 18.71 -0.66
N GLY A 447 -29.94 18.36 0.63
CA GLY A 447 -28.69 17.96 1.28
C GLY A 447 -28.17 16.63 0.74
N THR A 448 -29.07 15.66 0.55
CA THR A 448 -28.74 14.36 -0.04
C THR A 448 -28.29 14.50 -1.50
N ARG A 449 -29.00 15.31 -2.30
CA ARG A 449 -28.63 15.56 -3.71
C ARG A 449 -27.29 16.28 -3.85
N THR A 450 -27.01 17.26 -3.00
CA THR A 450 -25.74 17.99 -3.05
C THR A 450 -24.57 17.12 -2.59
N ALA A 451 -24.75 16.33 -1.52
CA ALA A 451 -23.75 15.35 -1.07
C ALA A 451 -23.45 14.30 -2.15
N ASN A 452 -24.48 13.78 -2.82
CA ASN A 452 -24.33 12.86 -3.95
C ASN A 452 -23.60 13.52 -5.13
N ALA A 453 -24.02 14.71 -5.55
CA ALA A 453 -23.38 15.42 -6.65
C ALA A 453 -21.90 15.69 -6.39
N TRP A 454 -21.57 16.11 -5.16
CA TRP A 454 -20.20 16.32 -4.72
C TRP A 454 -19.39 15.03 -4.76
N PHE A 455 -19.90 13.96 -4.15
CA PHE A 455 -19.20 12.67 -4.10
C PHE A 455 -18.97 12.10 -5.50
N GLN A 456 -19.97 12.20 -6.38
CA GLN A 456 -19.87 11.75 -7.76
C GLN A 456 -18.85 12.57 -8.56
N SER A 457 -18.84 13.90 -8.39
CA SER A 457 -17.80 14.71 -9.01
C SER A 457 -16.39 14.35 -8.54
N VAL A 458 -16.23 13.98 -7.27
CA VAL A 458 -14.95 13.54 -6.71
C VAL A 458 -14.57 12.16 -7.27
N THR A 459 -15.52 11.22 -7.34
CA THR A 459 -15.25 9.84 -7.78
C THR A 459 -14.94 9.75 -9.28
N PHE A 460 -15.54 10.61 -10.10
CA PHE A 460 -15.24 10.73 -11.53
C PHE A 460 -13.81 11.16 -11.79
N ARG A 461 -13.04 11.56 -10.78
CA ARG A 461 -11.59 11.76 -10.87
C ARG A 461 -10.81 10.49 -10.51
N THR A 462 -11.18 9.39 -11.16
CA THR A 462 -10.53 8.08 -11.10
C THR A 462 -10.50 7.42 -9.71
N ALA A 463 -11.54 7.55 -8.89
CA ALA A 463 -11.57 6.92 -7.56
C ALA A 463 -12.36 5.60 -7.50
N GLY A 464 -13.37 5.43 -8.35
CA GLY A 464 -14.07 4.15 -8.54
C GLY A 464 -15.10 3.76 -7.47
N PHE A 465 -15.51 4.68 -6.59
CA PHE A 465 -16.60 4.44 -5.63
C PHE A 465 -17.96 4.91 -6.15
N ASN A 466 -19.02 4.22 -5.73
CA ASN A 466 -20.38 4.51 -6.16
C ASN A 466 -21.26 4.82 -4.94
N THR A 467 -21.98 5.95 -4.94
CA THR A 467 -23.09 6.23 -4.01
C THR A 467 -24.46 6.12 -4.67
N VAL A 468 -24.48 5.99 -6.00
CA VAL A 468 -25.67 5.78 -6.81
C VAL A 468 -25.35 4.72 -7.86
N ASP A 469 -26.38 4.03 -8.34
CA ASP A 469 -26.20 3.10 -9.45
C ASP A 469 -25.91 3.87 -10.75
N HIS A 470 -24.73 3.63 -11.32
CA HIS A 470 -24.34 4.24 -12.59
C HIS A 470 -25.14 3.71 -13.78
N GLY A 471 -25.77 2.54 -13.65
CA GLY A 471 -26.70 2.00 -14.64
C GLY A 471 -27.90 2.91 -14.86
N ASP A 472 -28.39 3.54 -13.79
CA ASP A 472 -29.59 4.37 -13.77
C ASP A 472 -29.33 5.85 -14.15
N LEU A 473 -28.06 6.26 -14.30
CA LEU A 473 -27.71 7.63 -14.70
C LEU A 473 -28.14 7.96 -16.14
N LYS A 474 -28.50 9.23 -16.38
CA LYS A 474 -28.85 9.72 -17.71
C LYS A 474 -27.66 9.55 -18.67
N PRO A 475 -27.91 9.29 -19.98
CA PRO A 475 -26.84 9.20 -20.98
C PRO A 475 -25.92 10.43 -21.03
N ALA A 476 -26.49 11.63 -20.84
CA ALA A 476 -25.72 12.88 -20.78
C ALA A 476 -24.76 12.91 -19.59
N THR A 477 -25.20 12.48 -18.40
CA THR A 477 -24.37 12.39 -17.19
C THR A 477 -23.27 11.35 -17.35
N LYS A 478 -23.56 10.21 -17.97
CA LYS A 478 -22.56 9.17 -18.30
C LYS A 478 -21.47 9.71 -19.24
N LEU A 479 -21.86 10.42 -20.29
CA LEU A 479 -20.91 11.04 -21.23
C LEU A 479 -20.01 12.07 -20.52
N PHE A 480 -20.61 12.90 -19.66
CA PHE A 480 -19.87 13.87 -18.86
C PHE A 480 -18.91 13.20 -17.86
N ALA A 481 -19.33 12.11 -17.21
CA ALA A 481 -18.49 11.32 -16.31
C ALA A 481 -17.27 10.75 -17.04
N ILE A 482 -17.44 10.22 -18.26
CA ILE A 482 -16.33 9.72 -19.10
C ILE A 482 -15.31 10.84 -19.38
N PHE A 483 -15.78 12.04 -19.71
CA PHE A 483 -14.90 13.19 -19.94
C PHE A 483 -14.11 13.59 -18.69
N LEU A 484 -14.76 13.63 -17.52
CA LEU A 484 -14.08 13.91 -16.25
C LEU A 484 -13.08 12.82 -15.84
N MET A 485 -13.40 11.53 -16.07
CA MET A 485 -12.48 10.42 -15.81
C MET A 485 -11.26 10.43 -16.72
N PHE A 486 -11.41 10.96 -17.94
CA PHE A 486 -10.29 11.14 -18.86
C PHE A 486 -9.32 12.22 -18.36
N ILE A 487 -9.83 13.34 -17.84
CA ILE A 487 -9.04 14.38 -17.17
C ILE A 487 -8.69 13.88 -15.76
N GLY A 488 -7.62 13.10 -15.73
CA GLY A 488 -7.14 12.37 -14.60
C GLY A 488 -6.66 13.22 -13.42
N ALA A 489 -5.97 12.57 -12.50
CA ALA A 489 -5.41 13.20 -11.32
C ALA A 489 -4.10 13.97 -11.63
N ALA A 490 -3.48 14.59 -10.63
CA ALA A 490 -2.25 15.35 -10.80
C ALA A 490 -1.03 14.46 -11.15
N PRO A 491 0.06 15.02 -11.70
CA PRO A 491 1.32 14.29 -11.86
C PRO A 491 1.88 13.79 -10.52
N GLY A 492 2.40 12.56 -10.48
CA GLY A 492 2.95 11.97 -9.25
C GLY A 492 1.92 11.71 -8.14
N SER A 493 0.65 11.58 -8.50
CA SER A 493 -0.45 11.14 -7.64
C SER A 493 -0.81 9.67 -7.86
N THR A 494 -1.74 9.16 -7.06
CA THR A 494 -2.26 7.79 -7.18
C THR A 494 -3.29 7.61 -8.29
N GLY A 495 -4.02 8.68 -8.67
CA GLY A 495 -5.07 8.60 -9.69
C GLY A 495 -4.54 8.49 -11.13
N GLY A 496 -5.35 7.94 -12.02
CA GLY A 496 -5.02 7.69 -13.43
C GLY A 496 -5.27 8.88 -14.36
N GLY A 497 -5.47 8.59 -15.66
CA GLY A 497 -5.90 9.53 -16.71
C GLY A 497 -4.83 10.47 -17.28
N VAL A 498 -5.24 11.36 -18.18
CA VAL A 498 -4.38 12.44 -18.68
C VAL A 498 -4.18 13.43 -17.54
N LYS A 499 -2.91 13.60 -17.15
CA LYS A 499 -2.56 14.43 -16.01
C LYS A 499 -2.89 15.90 -16.28
N VAL A 500 -3.23 16.63 -15.22
CA VAL A 500 -3.69 18.04 -15.29
C VAL A 500 -2.56 19.04 -15.64
N MET A 501 -1.51 18.61 -16.34
CA MET A 501 -0.32 19.40 -16.71
C MET A 501 0.29 19.01 -18.03
#